data_AF-A0A938TLV5-F1
#
_entry.id   AF-A0A938TLV5-F1
#
_cell.length_a   1.000
_cell.length_b   1.000
_cell.length_c   1.000
_cell.angle_alpha   90.00
_cell.angle_beta   90.00
_cell.angle_gamma   90.00
#
_symmetry.space_group_name_H-M   'P 1'
#
loop_
_entity.id
_entity.type
_entity.pdbx_description
1 polymer ?
#
loop_
_entity_poly.entity_id
_entity_poly.type
_entity_poly.pdbx_seq_one_letter_code
_entity_poly.pdbx_strand_id
1 'polypeptide(L)' 'ATALAGDVITARLTSAPGNNASIGGLKVTTASGWFAARPSGTENIYKIYAESFRDETHLERIVAEAREMVTATLSD' A
#
# COMPACT_ATOMS: atom_id res chain seq x y z
N ALA A 1 -6.64 5.43 8.53
CA ALA A 1 -7.42 4.19 8.35
C ALA A 1 -6.93 3.11 9.32
N THR A 2 -7.80 2.24 9.82
CA THR A 2 -7.42 1.07 10.65
C THR A 2 -7.61 -0.26 9.90
N ALA A 3 -8.25 -0.23 8.72
CA ALA A 3 -8.51 -1.36 7.84
C ALA A 3 -8.11 -1.03 6.40
N LEU A 4 -7.98 -2.08 5.58
CA LEU A 4 -7.76 -2.04 4.14
C LEU A 4 -8.64 -3.13 3.49
N ALA A 5 -9.52 -2.75 2.57
CA ALA A 5 -10.47 -3.63 1.87
C ALA A 5 -11.37 -4.47 2.80
N GLY A 6 -11.62 -3.96 4.01
CA GLY A 6 -12.40 -4.61 5.06
C GLY A 6 -11.57 -5.42 6.07
N ASP A 7 -10.29 -5.67 5.79
CA ASP A 7 -9.40 -6.42 6.68
C ASP A 7 -8.59 -5.48 7.59
N VAL A 8 -8.33 -5.93 8.82
CA VAL A 8 -7.52 -5.16 9.79
C VAL A 8 -6.09 -4.98 9.27
N ILE A 9 -5.58 -3.75 9.33
CA ILE A 9 -4.19 -3.46 8.99
C ILE A 9 -3.28 -4.08 10.06
N THR A 10 -2.36 -4.95 9.63
CA THR A 10 -1.39 -5.63 10.49
C THR A 10 -0.05 -4.91 10.55
N ALA A 11 0.33 -4.18 9.50
CA ALA A 11 1.54 -3.37 9.51
C ALA A 11 1.46 -2.18 8.55
N ARG A 12 2.19 -1.12 8.90
CA ARG A 12 2.49 0.06 8.08
C ARG A 12 4.00 0.24 8.08
N LEU A 13 4.63 0.07 6.92
CA LEU A 13 6.07 -0.04 6.81
C LEU A 13 6.61 1.05 5.88
N THR A 14 7.59 1.80 6.37
CA THR A 14 8.43 2.72 5.57
C THR A 14 9.87 2.23 5.44
N SER A 15 10.22 1.17 6.17
CA SER A 15 11.50 0.46 6.10
C SER A 15 11.25 -1.04 5.92
N ALA A 16 12.17 -1.71 5.22
CA ALA A 16 12.08 -3.14 4.95
C ALA A 16 12.39 -3.94 6.23
N PRO A 17 11.54 -4.89 6.66
CA PRO A 17 11.76 -5.63 7.90
C PRO A 17 13.04 -6.47 7.94
N GLY A 18 13.53 -6.93 6.77
CA GLY A 18 14.70 -7.83 6.70
C GLY A 18 16.04 -7.14 6.94
N ASN A 19 16.18 -5.84 6.66
CA ASN A 19 17.45 -5.12 6.77
C ASN A 19 17.32 -3.67 7.27
N ASN A 20 16.11 -3.25 7.66
CA ASN A 20 15.78 -1.90 8.12
C ASN A 20 16.08 -0.76 7.13
N ALA A 21 16.38 -1.07 5.86
CA ALA A 21 16.60 -0.04 4.85
C ALA A 21 15.28 0.65 4.50
N SER A 22 15.32 1.96 4.25
CA SER A 22 14.15 2.70 3.76
C SER A 22 13.66 2.11 2.43
N ILE A 23 12.35 1.90 2.30
CA ILE A 23 11.76 1.44 1.04
C ILE A 23 11.51 2.60 0.07
N GLY A 24 11.67 3.85 0.52
CA GLY A 24 11.36 5.04 -0.26
C GLY A 24 9.88 5.09 -0.63
N GLY A 25 8.99 4.85 0.32
CA GLY A 25 7.55 4.75 0.10
C GLY A 25 6.81 4.17 1.30
N LEU A 26 5.63 3.62 1.05
CA LEU A 26 4.78 3.01 2.07
C LEU A 26 4.36 1.61 1.64
N LYS A 27 4.40 0.65 2.56
CA LYS A 27 3.73 -0.65 2.42
C LYS A 27 2.72 -0.82 3.55
N VAL A 28 1.51 -1.25 3.22
CA VAL A 28 0.45 -1.58 4.18
C VAL A 28 0.04 -3.02 3.96
N THR A 29 -0.05 -3.79 5.03
CA THR A 29 -0.40 -5.22 4.98
C THR A 29 -1.62 -5.53 5.83
N THR A 30 -2.36 -6.55 5.42
CA THR A 30 -3.41 -7.23 6.19
C THR A 30 -3.13 -8.73 6.18
N ALA A 31 -4.02 -9.54 6.74
CA ALA A 31 -3.93 -10.99 6.65
C ALA A 31 -4.22 -11.54 5.24
N SER A 32 -5.00 -10.84 4.40
CA SER A 32 -5.48 -11.35 3.11
C SER A 32 -5.05 -10.51 1.90
N GLY A 33 -4.18 -9.52 2.09
CA GLY A 33 -3.65 -8.73 1.00
C GLY A 33 -2.76 -7.58 1.48
N TRP A 34 -2.16 -6.88 0.52
CA TRP A 34 -1.28 -5.75 0.79
C TRP A 34 -1.21 -4.81 -0.40
N PHE A 35 -0.76 -3.58 -0.14
CA PHE A 35 -0.27 -2.68 -1.19
C PHE A 35 1.06 -2.04 -0.81
N ALA A 36 1.83 -1.64 -1.80
CA ALA A 36 3.00 -0.79 -1.66
C ALA A 36 2.97 0.36 -2.68
N ALA A 37 3.22 1.57 -2.20
CA ALA A 37 3.28 2.78 -3.00
C ALA A 37 4.69 3.37 -2.98
N ARG A 38 5.25 3.68 -4.16
CA ARG A 38 6.59 4.27 -4.31
C ARG A 38 6.59 5.30 -5.43
N PRO A 39 7.31 6.43 -5.30
CA PRO A 39 7.51 7.36 -6.40
C PRO A 39 8.28 6.68 -7.54
N SER A 40 7.96 7.03 -8.79
CA SER A 40 8.75 6.63 -9.94
C SER A 40 10.10 7.35 -9.91
N GLY A 41 11.16 6.65 -10.31
CA GLY A 41 12.50 7.24 -10.39
C GLY A 41 12.74 8.07 -11.65
N THR A 42 11.84 8.01 -12.63
CA THR A 42 12.05 8.57 -13.98
C THR A 42 10.93 9.50 -14.45
N GLU A 43 9.79 9.50 -13.77
CA GLU A 43 8.57 10.19 -14.19
C GLU A 43 7.90 10.83 -12.98
N ASN A 44 7.17 11.92 -13.18
CA ASN A 44 6.42 12.59 -12.09
C ASN A 44 5.11 11.84 -11.77
N ILE A 45 5.23 10.58 -11.38
CA ILE A 45 4.13 9.68 -11.00
C ILE A 45 4.58 8.81 -9.82
N TYR A 46 3.62 8.18 -9.14
CA TYR A 46 3.89 7.08 -8.21
C TYR A 46 3.30 5.77 -8.75
N LYS A 47 3.85 4.63 -8.29
CA LYS A 47 3.40 3.28 -8.65
C LYS A 47 2.79 2.63 -7.41
N ILE A 48 1.64 1.97 -7.60
CA ILE A 48 1.05 1.08 -6.60
C ILE A 48 1.22 -0.36 -7.08
N TYR A 49 1.76 -1.18 -6.21
CA TYR A 49 1.78 -2.63 -6.32
C TYR A 49 0.79 -3.17 -5.29
N ALA A 50 -0.04 -4.12 -5.66
CA ALA A 50 -1.03 -4.69 -4.76
C ALA A 50 -1.20 -6.18 -5.04
N GLU A 51 -1.60 -6.92 -4.01
CA GLU A 51 -1.91 -8.33 -4.09
C GLU A 51 -3.06 -8.67 -3.13
N SER A 52 -3.92 -9.57 -3.58
CA SER A 52 -5.04 -10.13 -2.83
C SER A 52 -4.91 -11.65 -2.82
N PHE A 53 -5.10 -12.25 -1.65
CA PHE A 53 -5.17 -13.70 -1.46
C PHE A 53 -6.61 -14.23 -1.52
N ARG A 54 -7.58 -13.37 -1.83
CA ARG A 54 -9.01 -13.73 -1.87
C ARG A 54 -9.48 -13.91 -3.31
N ASP A 55 -9.65 -12.80 -4.01
CA ASP A 55 -10.15 -12.70 -5.37
C ASP A 55 -9.81 -11.32 -5.98
N GLU A 56 -10.17 -11.16 -7.25
CA GLU A 56 -9.96 -9.93 -8.04
C GLU A 56 -10.77 -8.76 -7.48
N THR A 57 -12.02 -8.98 -7.08
CA THR A 57 -12.87 -7.92 -6.49
C THR A 57 -12.24 -7.34 -5.22
N HIS A 58 -11.62 -8.19 -4.40
CA HIS A 58 -10.86 -7.75 -3.24
C HIS A 58 -9.59 -6.99 -3.65
N LEU A 59 -8.87 -7.42 -4.70
CA LEU A 59 -7.72 -6.69 -5.23
C LEU A 59 -8.11 -5.28 -5.70
N GLU A 60 -9.22 -5.15 -6.44
CA GLU A 60 -9.74 -3.87 -6.91
C GLU A 60 -10.02 -2.92 -5.74
N ARG A 61 -10.62 -3.42 -4.65
CA ARG A 61 -10.82 -2.64 -3.42
C ARG A 61 -9.51 -2.22 -2.77
N ILE A 62 -8.53 -3.11 -2.68
CA ILE A 62 -7.19 -2.77 -2.17
C ILE A 62 -6.59 -1.63 -2.99
N VAL A 63 -6.65 -1.70 -4.33
CA VAL A 63 -6.08 -0.68 -5.21
C VAL A 63 -6.81 0.66 -5.07
N ALA A 64 -8.14 0.65 -4.98
CA ALA A 64 -8.93 1.86 -4.79
C ALA A 64 -8.59 2.57 -3.47
N GLU A 65 -8.65 1.84 -2.35
CA GLU A 65 -8.33 2.40 -1.03
C GLU A 65 -6.85 2.80 -0.91
N ALA A 66 -5.94 2.08 -1.56
CA ALA A 66 -4.53 2.46 -1.61
C ALA A 66 -4.33 3.84 -2.26
N ARG A 67 -5.02 4.12 -3.37
CA ARG A 67 -4.98 5.45 -4.02
C ARG A 67 -5.49 6.53 -3.08
N GLU A 68 -6.63 6.30 -2.42
CA GLU A 68 -7.19 7.26 -1.46
C GLU A 68 -6.21 7.54 -0.31
N MET A 69 -5.62 6.51 0.29
CA MET A 69 -4.66 6.67 1.38
C MET A 69 -3.41 7.44 0.97
N VAL A 70 -2.86 7.15 -0.22
CA VAL A 70 -1.68 7.85 -0.74
C VAL A 70 -2.02 9.30 -1.05
N THR A 71 -3.14 9.58 -1.73
CA THR A 71 -3.60 10.93 -2.02
C THR A 71 -3.82 11.75 -0.76
N ALA A 72 -4.46 11.17 0.27
CA ALA A 72 -4.66 11.85 1.54
C ALA A 72 -3.32 12.21 2.21
N THR A 73 -2.32 11.32 2.14
CA THR A 73 -1.00 11.56 2.74
C THR A 73 -0.19 12.64 2.00
N LEU A 74 -0.41 12.83 0.70
CA LEU A 74 0.32 13.80 -0.12
C LEU A 74 -0.36 15.17 -0.20
N SER A 75 -1.59 15.29 0.30
CA SER A 75 -2.38 16.54 0.22
C SER A 75 -2.22 17.44 1.46
N ASP A 76 -1.47 16.97 2.47
CA ASP A 76 -1.05 17.71 3.67
C ASP A 76 0.37 18.30 3.48
#